data_AF-A0A9P8AW12-F1
#
_entry.id   AF-A0A9P8AW12-F1
#
_cell.length_a   1.000
_cell.length_b   1.000
_cell.length_c   1.000
_cell.angle_alpha   90.00
_cell.angle_beta   90.00
_cell.angle_gamma   90.00
#
_symmetry.space_group_name_H-M   'P 1'
#
loop_
_entity.id
_entity.type
_entity.pdbx_description
1 polymer ?
#
loop_
_entity_poly.entity_id
_entity_poly.type
_entity_poly.pdbx_seq_one_letter_code
_entity_poly.pdbx_strand_id
1 'polypeptide(L)'
;MAYSLDNDIMVEEYAKRNPAIEFTHIRPGFVNTPGNHNYTLWLLRLFSPLVDFIIRRFMTSPEECAECMLFALIEGNERFYLRDYKGNPCQLPSKKYSFSDEQKQAVWNHSVEVTQCG
;
A
#
# COMPACT_ATOMS: atom_id res chain seq x y z
N MET A 1 9.48 -4.30 6.14
CA MET A 1 8.79 -3.02 5.84
C MET A 1 9.50 -2.33 4.67
N ALA A 2 9.51 -2.96 3.49
CA ALA A 2 10.12 -2.42 2.26
C ALA A 2 9.11 -2.41 1.10
N TYR A 3 8.12 -3.30 1.10
CA TYR A 3 7.16 -3.50 0.02
C TYR A 3 6.30 -2.29 -0.37
N SER A 4 6.08 -1.33 0.54
CA SER A 4 5.29 -0.14 0.18
C SER A 4 6.12 0.90 -0.57
N LEU A 5 7.44 0.92 -0.38
CA LEU A 5 8.30 1.98 -0.92
C LEU A 5 8.47 1.87 -2.43
N ASP A 6 8.66 0.66 -2.96
CA ASP A 6 8.77 0.44 -4.41
C ASP A 6 7.45 0.77 -5.12
N ASN A 7 6.31 0.43 -4.49
CA ASN A 7 4.98 0.79 -4.98
C ASN A 7 4.77 2.31 -4.94
N ASP A 8 5.17 2.99 -3.86
CA ASP A 8 5.10 4.44 -3.74
C ASP A 8 5.88 5.12 -4.87
N ILE A 9 7.13 4.66 -5.13
CA ILE A 9 7.98 5.15 -6.24
C ILE A 9 7.28 4.93 -7.58
N MET A 10 6.74 3.73 -7.81
CA MET A 10 6.06 3.39 -9.05
C MET A 10 4.86 4.34 -9.29
N VAL A 11 4.00 4.52 -8.29
CA VAL A 11 2.82 5.39 -8.38
C VAL A 11 3.21 6.85 -8.60
N GLU A 12 4.27 7.33 -7.93
CA GLU A 12 4.82 8.68 -8.14
C GLU A 12 5.32 8.87 -9.59
N GLU A 13 6.05 7.89 -10.13
CA GLU A 13 6.58 7.95 -11.49
C GLU A 13 5.47 7.89 -12.56
N TYR A 14 4.37 7.16 -12.29
CA TYR A 14 3.15 7.20 -13.12
C TYR A 14 2.50 8.58 -13.10
N ALA A 15 2.37 9.20 -11.93
CA ALA A 15 1.80 10.53 -11.78
C ALA A 15 2.61 11.60 -12.53
N LYS A 16 3.95 11.52 -12.47
CA LYS A 16 4.85 12.43 -13.21
C LYS A 16 4.63 12.37 -14.73
N ARG A 17 4.37 11.16 -15.27
CA ARG A 17 4.18 10.92 -16.71
C ARG A 17 2.77 11.22 -17.20
N ASN A 18 1.79 11.20 -16.30
CA ASN A 18 0.38 11.40 -16.63
C ASN A 18 -0.18 12.57 -15.82
N PRO A 19 0.23 13.82 -16.11
CA PRO A 19 -0.05 14.97 -15.26
C PRO A 19 -1.54 15.37 -15.18
N ALA A 20 -2.39 14.78 -16.03
CA ALA A 20 -3.83 14.97 -16.06
C ALA A 20 -4.61 13.92 -15.24
N ILE A 21 -3.92 12.91 -14.70
CA ILE A 21 -4.51 11.83 -13.92
C ILE A 21 -3.96 11.94 -12.49
N GLU A 22 -4.85 11.81 -11.51
CA GLU A 22 -4.48 11.76 -10.10
C GLU A 22 -4.18 10.32 -9.71
N PHE A 23 -3.10 10.12 -8.98
CA PHE A 23 -2.69 8.82 -8.48
C PHE A 23 -2.56 8.83 -6.95
N THR A 24 -2.91 7.72 -6.32
CA THR A 24 -2.75 7.56 -4.89
C THR A 24 -2.23 6.18 -4.54
N HIS A 25 -1.53 6.12 -3.42
CA HIS A 25 -1.23 4.88 -2.74
C HIS A 25 -1.67 4.98 -1.27
N ILE A 26 -2.36 3.95 -0.81
CA ILE A 26 -2.90 3.85 0.54
C ILE A 26 -2.24 2.69 1.26
N ARG A 27 -1.89 2.91 2.53
CA ARG A 27 -1.41 1.85 3.42
C ARG A 27 -2.53 1.49 4.40
N PRO A 28 -3.41 0.53 4.08
CA PRO A 28 -4.61 0.21 4.88
C PRO A 28 -4.32 -0.51 6.20
N GLY A 29 -3.05 -0.78 6.53
CA GLY A 29 -2.68 -1.48 7.76
C GLY A 29 -2.90 -2.99 7.68
N PHE A 30 -3.22 -3.61 8.80
CA PHE A 30 -3.45 -5.05 8.90
C PHE A 30 -4.91 -5.38 8.58
N VAL A 31 -5.18 -5.70 7.32
CA VAL A 31 -6.52 -6.07 6.84
C VAL A 31 -6.72 -7.58 6.95
N ASN A 32 -7.87 -8.01 7.47
CA ASN A 32 -8.23 -9.41 7.65
C ASN A 32 -8.48 -10.11 6.28
N THR A 33 -7.40 -10.53 5.62
CA THR A 33 -7.42 -11.19 4.30
C THR A 33 -6.72 -12.55 4.37
N PRO A 34 -7.03 -13.51 3.47
CA PRO A 34 -6.39 -14.82 3.46
C PRO A 34 -4.86 -14.79 3.44
N GLY A 35 -4.25 -13.76 2.84
CA GLY A 35 -2.79 -13.58 2.82
C GLY A 35 -2.18 -13.43 4.23
N ASN A 36 -2.95 -12.91 5.18
CA ASN A 36 -2.53 -12.73 6.58
C ASN A 36 -2.88 -13.93 7.48
N HIS A 37 -3.58 -14.95 6.96
CA HIS A 37 -3.97 -16.16 7.70
C HIS A 37 -3.01 -17.34 7.55
N ASN A 38 -1.87 -17.15 6.87
CA ASN A 38 -0.85 -18.18 6.73
C ASN A 38 -0.02 -18.27 8.01
N TYR A 39 -0.57 -18.90 9.05
CA TYR A 39 0.17 -19.20 10.26
C TYR A 39 1.28 -20.22 9.96
N THR A 40 2.52 -19.77 9.86
CA THR A 40 3.70 -20.63 9.67
C THR A 40 4.00 -21.53 10.87
N LEU A 41 3.48 -21.19 12.04
CA LEU A 41 3.61 -21.97 13.28
C LEU A 41 2.41 -22.90 13.44
N TRP A 42 2.65 -24.21 13.35
CA TRP A 42 1.64 -25.26 13.55
C TRP A 42 0.94 -25.17 14.93
N LEU A 43 1.62 -24.65 15.95
CA LEU A 43 1.07 -24.43 17.29
C LEU A 43 -0.07 -23.41 17.32
N LEU A 44 -0.05 -22.38 16.45
CA LEU A 44 -1.14 -21.39 16.37
C LEU A 44 -2.43 -22.02 15.82
N ARG A 45 -2.30 -23.12 15.06
CA ARG A 45 -3.44 -23.87 14.52
C ARG A 45 -4.21 -24.62 15.62
N LEU A 46 -3.55 -25.03 16.70
CA LEU A 46 -4.22 -25.65 17.86
C LEU A 46 -5.08 -24.66 18.63
N PHE A 47 -4.70 -23.38 18.61
CA PHE A 47 -5.44 -22.30 19.25
C PHE A 47 -6.20 -21.45 18.22
N SER A 48 -6.48 -21.98 17.02
CA SER A 48 -7.11 -21.22 15.94
C SER A 48 -8.35 -20.42 16.35
N PRO A 49 -9.33 -20.94 17.14
CA PRO A 49 -10.48 -20.12 17.52
C PRO A 49 -10.10 -18.91 18.39
N LEU A 50 -9.08 -19.03 19.25
CA LEU A 50 -8.60 -17.92 20.06
C LEU A 50 -7.79 -16.92 19.21
N VAL A 51 -6.95 -17.43 18.32
CA VAL A 51 -6.14 -16.62 17.40
C VAL A 51 -7.04 -15.84 16.43
N ASP A 52 -8.06 -16.48 15.87
CA ASP A 52 -9.04 -15.85 14.98
C ASP A 52 -9.88 -14.81 15.73
N PHE A 53 -10.24 -15.07 16.99
CA PHE A 53 -10.92 -14.09 17.83
C PHE A 53 -10.07 -12.84 18.07
N ILE A 54 -8.79 -13.00 18.37
CA ILE A 54 -7.84 -11.90 18.54
C ILE A 54 -7.67 -11.16 17.22
N ILE A 55 -7.44 -11.87 16.11
CA ILE A 55 -7.26 -11.29 14.77
C ILE A 55 -8.45 -10.46 14.34
N ARG A 56 -9.67 -10.97 14.50
CA ARG A 56 -10.90 -10.24 14.15
C ARG A 56 -11.09 -8.97 14.99
N ARG A 57 -10.45 -8.85 16.16
CA ARG A 57 -10.55 -7.66 17.02
C ARG A 57 -9.52 -6.59 16.70
N PHE A 58 -8.33 -6.99 16.27
CA PHE A 58 -7.21 -6.05 16.06
C PHE A 58 -6.93 -5.74 14.58
N MET A 59 -7.50 -6.51 13.65
CA MET A 59 -7.37 -6.28 12.21
C MET A 59 -8.57 -5.52 11.66
N THR A 60 -8.32 -4.65 10.68
CA THR A 60 -9.35 -3.95 9.91
C THR A 60 -10.13 -4.95 9.07
N SER A 61 -11.47 -4.83 9.05
CA SER A 61 -12.28 -5.71 8.20
C SER A 61 -12.06 -5.36 6.71
N PRO A 62 -12.26 -6.30 5.78
CA PRO A 62 -12.19 -6.01 4.35
C PRO A 62 -13.12 -4.87 3.93
N GLU A 63 -14.30 -4.78 4.53
CA GLU A 63 -15.32 -3.76 4.25
C GLU A 63 -14.85 -2.36 4.70
N GLU A 64 -14.35 -2.24 5.94
CA GLU A 64 -13.80 -0.98 6.46
C GLU A 64 -12.59 -0.52 5.63
N CYS A 65 -11.73 -1.46 5.22
CA CYS A 65 -10.64 -1.18 4.30
C CYS A 65 -11.16 -0.66 2.95
N ALA A 66 -12.19 -1.30 2.38
CA ALA A 66 -12.76 -0.89 1.09
C ALA A 66 -13.36 0.52 1.16
N GLU A 67 -14.06 0.86 2.25
CA GLU A 67 -14.57 2.21 2.50
C GLU A 67 -13.44 3.24 2.58
N CYS A 68 -12.37 2.93 3.31
CA CYS A 68 -11.20 3.81 3.41
C CYS A 68 -10.50 4.00 2.06
N MET A 69 -10.39 2.93 1.25
CA MET A 69 -9.82 3.00 -0.10
C MET A 69 -10.69 3.83 -1.04
N LEU A 70 -12.01 3.68 -0.96
CA LEU A 70 -12.94 4.48 -1.76
C LEU A 70 -12.89 5.96 -1.36
N PHE A 71 -12.88 6.25 -0.06
CA PHE A 71 -12.74 7.60 0.46
C PHE A 71 -11.44 8.25 -0.03
N ALA A 72 -10.31 7.53 -0.01
CA ALA A 72 -9.03 8.00 -0.53
C ALA A 72 -9.05 8.35 -2.02
N LEU A 73 -9.85 7.63 -2.83
CA LEU A 73 -10.01 7.91 -4.25
C LEU A 73 -10.90 9.12 -4.52
N ILE A 74 -11.99 9.27 -3.75
CA ILE A 74 -12.95 10.38 -3.92
C ILE A 74 -12.34 11.71 -3.44
N GLU A 75 -11.59 11.68 -2.35
CA GLU A 75 -10.98 12.88 -1.74
C GLU A 75 -9.63 13.27 -2.39
N GLY A 76 -9.35 12.75 -3.59
CA GLY A 76 -8.15 13.11 -4.35
C GLY A 76 -8.11 14.59 -4.71
N ASN A 77 -6.94 15.21 -4.55
CA ASN A 77 -6.77 16.65 -4.76
C ASN A 77 -5.39 17.04 -5.31
N GLU A 78 -4.50 16.07 -5.51
CA GLU A 78 -3.11 16.27 -5.91
C GLU A 78 -2.72 15.23 -6.96
N ARG A 79 -1.69 15.53 -7.77
CA ARG A 79 -1.20 14.60 -8.81
C ARG A 79 -0.78 13.25 -8.20
N PHE A 80 -0.10 13.28 -7.06
CA PHE A 80 0.28 12.10 -6.29
C PHE A 80 0.13 12.39 -4.81
N TYR A 81 -0.59 11.53 -4.10
CA TYR A 81 -0.79 11.68 -2.66
C TYR A 81 -0.85 10.33 -1.95
N LEU A 82 -0.35 10.30 -0.71
CA LEU A 82 -0.39 9.13 0.15
C LEU A 82 -1.53 9.21 1.16
N ARG A 83 -2.11 8.06 1.48
CA ARG A 83 -3.16 7.94 2.50
C ARG A 83 -2.81 6.92 3.58
N ASP A 84 -3.19 7.23 4.82
CA ASP A 84 -3.07 6.30 5.94
C ASP A 84 -4.19 5.24 5.94
N TYR A 85 -4.19 4.39 6.97
CA TYR A 85 -5.16 3.31 7.11
C TYR A 85 -6.60 3.78 7.37
N LYS A 86 -6.81 5.08 7.60
CA LYS A 86 -8.13 5.72 7.74
C LYS A 86 -8.46 6.60 6.53
N GLY A 87 -7.65 6.59 5.47
CA GLY A 87 -7.83 7.46 4.32
C GLY A 87 -7.45 8.92 4.55
N ASN A 88 -6.79 9.26 5.66
CA ASN A 88 -6.32 10.62 5.91
C ASN A 88 -5.02 10.91 5.13
N PRO A 89 -4.74 12.18 4.79
CA PRO A 89 -3.49 12.57 4.15
C PRO A 89 -2.27 12.11 4.97
N CYS A 90 -1.38 11.36 4.32
CA CYS A 90 -0.05 11.04 4.82
C CYS A 90 0.95 11.97 4.15
N GLN A 91 1.77 12.67 4.94
CA GLN A 91 2.82 13.54 4.39
C GLN A 91 3.90 12.71 3.67
N LEU A 92 4.22 13.09 2.42
CA LEU A 92 5.35 12.64 1.61
C LEU A 92 6.58 13.57 1.82
N PRO A 93 7.69 13.15 2.44
CA PRO A 93 7.73 12.30 3.62
C PRO A 93 8.52 12.88 4.80
N SER A 94 8.28 12.23 5.94
CA SER A 94 9.30 12.01 6.98
C SER A 94 10.63 11.51 6.39
N LYS A 95 11.75 11.70 7.10
CA LYS A 95 13.14 11.31 6.72
C LYS A 95 13.36 9.89 6.10
N LYS A 96 12.37 8.99 6.09
CA LYS A 96 12.45 7.61 5.57
C LYS A 96 12.15 7.44 4.06
N TYR A 97 11.46 8.36 3.39
CA TYR A 97 11.17 8.27 1.94
C TYR A 97 12.05 9.26 1.16
N SER A 98 13.33 9.27 1.50
CA SER A 98 14.32 10.13 0.87
C SER A 98 15.05 9.37 -0.24
N PHE A 99 14.34 8.97 -1.30
CA PHE A 99 14.97 8.44 -2.50
C PHE A 99 15.33 9.58 -3.45
N SER A 100 16.52 9.52 -4.05
CA SER A 100 16.90 10.47 -5.09
C SER A 100 16.07 10.24 -6.36
N ASP A 101 15.92 11.27 -7.19
CA ASP A 101 15.24 11.13 -8.49
C ASP A 101 15.92 10.08 -9.38
N GLU A 102 17.25 9.92 -9.29
CA GLU A 102 17.98 8.85 -9.97
C GLU A 102 17.52 7.46 -9.53
N GLN A 103 17.33 7.23 -8.22
CA GLN A 103 16.87 5.94 -7.71
C GLN A 103 15.46 5.63 -8.19
N LYS A 104 14.56 6.62 -8.17
CA LYS A 104 13.19 6.47 -8.66
C LYS A 104 13.15 6.14 -10.16
N GLN A 105 13.97 6.86 -10.95
CA GLN A 105 14.09 6.61 -12.39
C GLN A 105 14.70 5.23 -12.69
N ALA A 106 15.67 4.77 -11.90
CA ALA A 106 16.27 3.44 -12.07
C ALA A 106 15.24 2.32 -11.83
N VAL A 107 14.42 2.43 -10.77
CA VAL A 107 13.33 1.48 -10.50
C VAL A 107 12.30 1.48 -11.64
N TRP A 108 11.95 2.66 -12.15
CA TRP A 108 11.05 2.78 -13.30
C TRP A 108 11.61 2.09 -14.55
N ASN A 109 12.85 2.42 -14.94
CA ASN A 109 13.49 1.88 -16.14
C ASN A 109 13.57 0.36 -16.08
N HIS A 110 13.99 -0.19 -14.93
CA HIS A 110 14.04 -1.63 -14.73
C HIS A 110 12.64 -2.26 -14.84
N SER A 111 11.63 -1.64 -14.23
CA SER A 111 10.24 -2.13 -14.30
C SER A 111 9.72 -2.17 -15.75
N VAL A 112 10.03 -1.15 -16.55
CA VAL A 112 9.67 -1.11 -17.98
C VAL A 112 10.40 -2.20 -18.76
N GLU A 113 11.71 -2.36 -18.55
CA GLU A 113 12.53 -3.38 -19.23
C GLU A 113 11.99 -4.79 -19.01
N VAL A 114 11.63 -5.15 -17.76
CA VAL A 114 11.15 -6.50 -17.43
C VAL A 114 9.68 -6.76 -17.79
N THR A 115 8.90 -5.71 -18.06
CA THR A 115 7.46 -5.82 -18.39
C THR A 115 7.14 -5.54 -19.85
N GLN A 116 8.11 -5.07 -20.65
CA GLN A 116 7.94 -4.96 -22.09
C GLN A 116 7.78 -6.36 -22.71
N CYS A 117 6.58 -6.64 -23.20
CA CYS A 117 6.37 -7.75 -24.12
C CYS A 117 6.99 -7.36 -25.47
N GLY A 118 7.96 -8.15 -25.93
CA GLY A 118 8.51 -8.07 -27.29
C GLY A 118 7.51 -8.53 -28.35
#